data_AF-A0A9X1HQZ4-F1
#
_entry.id   AF-A0A9X1HQZ4-F1
#
_cell.length_a   1.000
_cell.length_b   1.000
_cell.length_c   1.000
_cell.angle_alpha   90.00
_cell.angle_beta   90.00
_cell.angle_gamma   90.00
#
_symmetry.space_group_name_H-M   'P 1'
#
loop_
_entity.id
_entity.type
_entity.pdbx_description
1 polymer ?
#
loop_
_entity_poly.entity_id
_entity_poly.type
_entity_poly.pdbx_seq_one_letter_code
_entity_poly.pdbx_strand_id
1 'polypeptide(L)'
;MTEKRETALKRIEAVSKLMDSQFEIPGTGIRFGLDPILGLIPFAGSLIGYLVGAYLVIEMYKNGASGKLAIKMIGNVILDAIFGSIPYVGIIPDVWYKANIRNLKLLKEHYQEGKHTGSGFGIIITILAITLLLIGLLVYGVVALISLLFSSLDSLNM
;
A
#
# COMPACT_ATOMS: atom_id res chain seq x y z
N MET A 1 17.55 20.48 -9.70
CA MET A 1 17.49 19.01 -9.62
C MET A 1 18.74 18.45 -10.29
N THR A 2 19.42 17.44 -9.73
CA THR A 2 20.63 16.88 -10.38
C THR A 2 20.24 16.01 -11.58
N GLU A 3 21.05 16.00 -12.64
CA GLU A 3 20.82 15.22 -13.87
C GLU A 3 20.55 13.72 -13.60
N LYS A 4 21.25 13.17 -12.60
CA LYS A 4 21.03 11.80 -12.10
C LYS A 4 19.60 11.57 -11.58
N ARG A 5 19.03 12.52 -10.82
CA ARG A 5 17.67 12.42 -10.27
C ARG A 5 16.61 12.50 -11.37
N GLU A 6 16.82 13.32 -12.39
CA GLU A 6 15.89 13.41 -13.52
C GLU A 6 15.84 12.11 -14.32
N THR A 7 17.00 11.52 -14.58
CA THR A 7 17.09 10.23 -15.26
C THR A 7 16.43 9.11 -14.45
N ALA A 8 16.64 9.10 -13.12
CA ALA A 8 15.98 8.16 -12.23
C ALA A 8 14.45 8.32 -12.25
N LEU A 9 13.93 9.55 -12.17
CA LEU A 9 12.49 9.81 -12.25
C LEU A 9 11.87 9.33 -13.55
N LYS A 10 12.54 9.53 -14.69
CA LYS A 10 12.05 9.04 -16.00
C LYS A 10 11.97 7.52 -16.04
N ARG A 11 12.96 6.81 -15.48
CA ARG A 11 12.95 5.35 -15.38
C ARG A 11 11.83 4.84 -14.48
N ILE A 12 11.69 5.44 -13.30
CA ILE A 12 10.62 5.08 -12.34
C ILE A 12 9.24 5.36 -12.95
N GLU A 13 9.09 6.45 -13.71
CA GLU A 13 7.85 6.77 -14.42
C GLU A 13 7.50 5.72 -15.49
N ALA A 14 8.47 5.29 -16.28
CA ALA A 14 8.27 4.25 -17.29
C ALA A 14 7.84 2.93 -16.64
N VAL A 15 8.51 2.50 -15.57
CA VAL A 15 8.17 1.28 -14.83
C VAL A 15 6.79 1.39 -14.18
N SER A 16 6.48 2.53 -13.55
CA SER A 16 5.17 2.73 -12.90
C SER A 16 4.02 2.68 -13.92
N LYS A 17 4.21 3.27 -15.11
CA LYS A 17 3.22 3.16 -16.19
C LYS A 17 3.06 1.72 -16.66
N LEU A 18 4.18 1.01 -16.84
CA LEU A 18 4.19 -0.39 -17.25
C LEU A 18 3.42 -1.30 -16.29
N MET A 19 3.64 -1.13 -14.99
CA MET A 19 3.00 -1.94 -13.94
C MET A 19 1.51 -1.63 -13.77
N ASP A 20 1.11 -0.35 -13.79
CA ASP A 20 -0.24 0.04 -13.33
C ASP A 20 -1.22 0.45 -14.45
N SER A 21 -0.74 0.80 -15.65
CA SER A 21 -1.59 1.55 -16.61
C SER A 21 -1.22 1.49 -18.09
N GLN A 22 -0.32 0.60 -18.49
CA GLN A 22 0.22 0.55 -19.85
C GLN A 22 -0.83 0.23 -20.91
N PHE A 23 -1.79 -0.63 -20.57
CA PHE A 23 -2.79 -1.15 -21.48
C PHE A 23 -4.15 -0.51 -21.18
N GLU A 24 -4.91 -0.21 -22.23
CA GLU A 24 -6.26 0.33 -22.13
C GLU A 24 -7.22 -0.67 -22.77
N ILE A 25 -8.31 -1.00 -22.06
CA ILE A 25 -9.36 -1.85 -22.60
C ILE A 25 -10.17 -1.00 -23.60
N PRO A 26 -10.18 -1.38 -24.90
CA PRO A 26 -10.90 -0.62 -25.91
C PRO A 26 -12.40 -0.57 -25.58
N GLY A 27 -12.98 0.63 -25.59
CA GLY A 27 -14.41 0.86 -25.34
C GLY A 27 -14.81 1.08 -23.88
N THR A 28 -13.91 0.92 -22.90
CA THR A 28 -14.25 1.12 -21.47
C THR A 28 -13.44 2.23 -20.78
N GLY A 29 -12.37 2.74 -21.40
CA GLY A 29 -11.47 3.75 -20.80
C GLY A 29 -10.68 3.24 -19.59
N ILE A 30 -10.79 1.95 -19.28
CA ILE A 30 -10.14 1.30 -18.16
C ILE A 30 -8.68 1.00 -18.54
N ARG A 31 -7.75 1.53 -17.75
CA ARG A 31 -6.31 1.26 -17.91
C ARG A 31 -5.80 0.30 -16.85
N PHE A 32 -5.11 -0.75 -17.27
CA PHE A 32 -4.44 -1.74 -16.43
C PHE A 32 -3.00 -1.94 -16.91
N GLY A 33 -2.15 -2.51 -16.06
CA GLY A 33 -0.77 -2.83 -16.43
C GLY A 33 -0.45 -4.30 -16.17
N LEU A 34 0.82 -4.60 -15.90
CA LEU A 34 1.28 -5.97 -15.67
C LEU A 34 0.97 -6.48 -14.25
N ASP A 35 0.67 -5.62 -13.28
CA ASP A 35 0.42 -6.04 -11.89
C ASP A 35 -0.70 -7.08 -11.75
N PRO A 36 -1.89 -6.89 -12.36
CA PRO A 36 -2.97 -7.89 -12.31
C PRO A 36 -2.56 -9.24 -12.90
N ILE A 37 -1.70 -9.23 -13.93
CA ILE A 37 -1.20 -10.45 -14.59
C ILE A 37 -0.23 -11.20 -13.67
N LEU A 38 0.65 -10.46 -12.98
CA LEU A 38 1.59 -11.04 -12.01
C LEU A 38 0.87 -11.57 -10.77
N GLY A 39 -0.24 -10.95 -10.38
CA GLY A 39 -1.12 -11.39 -9.30
C GLY A 39 -1.82 -12.73 -9.56
N LEU A 40 -1.96 -13.15 -10.84
CA LEU A 40 -2.53 -14.46 -11.19
C LEU A 40 -1.61 -15.63 -10.86
N ILE A 41 -0.32 -15.39 -10.59
CA ILE A 41 0.65 -16.43 -10.25
C ILE A 41 0.79 -16.49 -8.72
N PRO A 42 0.28 -17.55 -8.06
CA PRO A 42 0.44 -17.73 -6.61
C PRO A 42 1.92 -17.68 -6.24
N PHE A 43 2.26 -17.02 -5.13
CA PHE A 43 3.64 -16.80 -4.64
C PHE A 43 4.53 -15.82 -5.44
N ALA A 44 4.21 -15.49 -6.70
CA ALA A 44 4.99 -14.52 -7.47
C ALA A 44 4.82 -13.08 -6.93
N GLY A 45 3.59 -12.70 -6.55
CA GLY A 45 3.31 -11.39 -5.95
C GLY A 45 4.10 -11.14 -4.67
N SER A 46 4.31 -12.17 -3.84
CA SER A 46 5.11 -12.09 -2.61
C SER A 46 6.58 -11.77 -2.92
N LEU A 47 7.17 -12.47 -3.90
CA LEU A 47 8.57 -12.31 -4.26
C LEU A 47 8.84 -10.95 -4.93
N ILE A 48 7.95 -10.54 -5.84
CA ILE A 48 8.05 -9.27 -6.57
C ILE A 48 7.84 -8.10 -5.61
N GLY A 49 6.88 -8.20 -4.67
CA GLY A 49 6.68 -7.21 -3.62
C GLY A 49 7.92 -7.00 -2.75
N TYR A 50 8.61 -8.09 -2.36
CA TYR A 50 9.87 -8.00 -1.63
C TYR A 50 11.00 -7.38 -2.46
N LEU A 51 11.15 -7.76 -3.73
CA LEU A 51 12.19 -7.23 -4.62
C LEU A 51 11.97 -5.75 -4.95
N VAL A 52 10.72 -5.34 -5.18
CA VAL A 52 10.34 -3.93 -5.41
C VAL A 52 10.54 -3.12 -4.12
N GLY A 53 10.13 -3.66 -2.96
CA GLY A 53 10.38 -3.02 -1.66
C GLY A 53 11.87 -2.81 -1.39
N ALA A 54 12.70 -3.83 -1.64
CA ALA A 54 14.15 -3.75 -1.49
C ALA A 54 14.78 -2.75 -2.49
N TYR A 55 14.39 -2.81 -3.77
CA TYR A 55 14.87 -1.89 -4.79
C TYR A 55 14.52 -0.43 -4.46
N LEU A 56 13.26 -0.17 -4.06
CA LEU A 56 12.81 1.17 -3.67
C LEU A 56 13.59 1.68 -2.46
N VAL A 57 13.76 0.88 -1.41
CA VAL A 57 14.54 1.29 -0.23
C VAL A 57 15.99 1.64 -0.60
N ILE A 58 16.63 0.82 -1.43
CA ILE A 58 18.01 1.04 -1.88
C ILE A 58 18.12 2.30 -2.75
N GLU A 59 17.22 2.47 -3.72
CA GLU A 59 17.22 3.61 -4.64
C GLU A 59 16.89 4.93 -3.90
N MET A 60 15.98 4.88 -2.93
CA MET A 60 15.63 5.99 -2.05
C MET A 60 16.80 6.42 -1.17
N TYR A 61 17.49 5.47 -0.54
CA TYR A 61 18.65 5.76 0.31
C TYR A 61 19.78 6.40 -0.49
N LYS A 62 20.04 5.90 -1.71
CA LYS A 62 21.08 6.44 -2.62
C LYS A 62 20.78 7.84 -3.13
N ASN A 63 19.51 8.25 -3.22
CA ASN A 63 19.11 9.54 -3.79
C ASN A 63 18.65 10.57 -2.75
N GLY A 64 18.79 10.27 -1.45
CA GLY A 64 18.50 11.20 -0.35
C GLY A 64 17.00 11.37 -0.05
N ALA A 65 16.19 10.36 -0.36
CA ALA A 65 14.78 10.35 0.02
C ALA A 65 14.63 10.28 1.54
N SER A 66 13.65 11.01 2.07
CA SER A 66 13.40 11.02 3.52
C SER A 66 12.73 9.72 4.01
N GLY A 67 12.89 9.39 5.29
CA GLY A 67 12.16 8.28 5.91
C GLY A 67 10.64 8.47 5.87
N LYS A 68 10.15 9.72 5.95
CA LYS A 68 8.72 10.03 5.83
C LYS A 68 8.15 9.69 4.46
N LEU A 69 8.90 9.97 3.40
CA LEU A 69 8.55 9.62 2.03
C LEU A 69 8.50 8.09 1.87
N ALA A 70 9.54 7.39 2.35
CA ALA A 70 9.63 5.93 2.24
C ALA A 70 8.43 5.23 2.88
N ILE A 71 8.01 5.64 4.07
CA ILE A 71 6.87 5.04 4.76
C ILE A 71 5.55 5.26 4.02
N LYS A 72 5.34 6.45 3.46
CA LYS A 72 4.16 6.71 2.61
C LYS A 72 4.15 5.83 1.37
N MET A 73 5.31 5.62 0.75
CA MET A 73 5.42 4.77 -0.43
C MET A 73 5.18 3.29 -0.11
N ILE A 74 5.72 2.80 1.00
CA ILE A 74 5.48 1.45 1.51
C ILE A 74 3.99 1.26 1.81
N GLY A 75 3.35 2.24 2.45
CA GLY A 75 1.91 2.21 2.73
C GLY A 75 1.05 2.05 1.47
N ASN A 76 1.40 2.72 0.37
CA ASN A 76 0.69 2.55 -0.89
C ASN A 76 0.81 1.13 -1.44
N VAL A 77 2.00 0.52 -1.39
CA VAL A 77 2.22 -0.86 -1.87
C VAL A 77 1.47 -1.86 -1.00
N ILE A 78 1.47 -1.70 0.33
CA ILE A 78 0.71 -2.57 1.24
C ILE A 78 -0.79 -2.47 0.97
N LEU A 79 -1.32 -1.26 0.79
CA LEU A 79 -2.74 -1.07 0.48
C LEU A 79 -3.13 -1.75 -0.83
N ASP A 80 -2.31 -1.59 -1.87
CA ASP A 80 -2.52 -2.24 -3.16
C ASP A 80 -2.50 -3.77 -3.04
N ALA A 81 -1.54 -4.33 -2.30
CA ALA A 81 -1.49 -5.77 -2.03
C ALA A 81 -2.74 -6.28 -1.28
N ILE A 82 -3.26 -5.50 -0.31
CA ILE A 82 -4.51 -5.83 0.39
C ILE A 82 -5.68 -5.83 -0.61
N PHE A 83 -5.83 -4.79 -1.43
CA PHE A 83 -6.90 -4.71 -2.42
C PHE A 83 -6.80 -5.81 -3.48
N GLY A 84 -5.60 -6.10 -3.97
CA GLY A 84 -5.34 -7.17 -4.94
C GLY A 84 -5.51 -8.57 -4.38
N SER A 85 -5.51 -8.74 -3.04
CA SER A 85 -5.71 -10.05 -2.39
C SER A 85 -7.18 -10.46 -2.26
N ILE A 86 -8.14 -9.57 -2.53
CA ILE A 86 -9.58 -9.85 -2.39
C ILE A 86 -10.09 -10.56 -3.66
N PRO A 87 -10.35 -11.88 -3.62
CA PRO A 87 -10.92 -12.58 -4.76
C PRO A 87 -12.40 -12.22 -4.88
N TYR A 88 -12.95 -12.26 -6.10
CA TYR A 88 -14.38 -12.02 -6.41
C TYR A 88 -14.89 -10.56 -6.43
N VAL A 89 -14.05 -9.54 -6.21
CA VAL A 89 -14.38 -8.14 -6.59
C VAL A 89 -13.99 -7.87 -8.06
N GLY A 90 -13.65 -8.93 -8.83
CA GLY A 90 -12.88 -8.95 -10.09
C GLY A 90 -13.46 -8.30 -11.35
N ILE A 91 -14.20 -7.20 -11.27
CA ILE A 91 -14.44 -6.31 -12.42
C ILE A 91 -14.00 -4.84 -12.15
N ILE A 92 -13.75 -4.45 -10.88
CA ILE A 92 -13.58 -3.04 -10.50
C ILE A 92 -12.22 -2.67 -9.84
N PRO A 93 -11.54 -3.52 -9.04
CA PRO A 93 -10.46 -3.08 -8.16
C PRO A 93 -9.07 -3.03 -8.82
N ASP A 94 -8.79 -3.83 -9.85
CA ASP A 94 -7.51 -3.82 -10.58
C ASP A 94 -7.20 -2.49 -11.30
N VAL A 95 -8.18 -1.57 -11.32
CA VAL A 95 -8.10 -0.25 -11.94
C VAL A 95 -7.89 0.86 -10.90
N TRP A 96 -8.19 0.61 -9.62
CA TRP A 96 -8.56 1.69 -8.70
C TRP A 96 -7.42 2.23 -7.83
N TYR A 97 -6.48 1.37 -7.38
CA TYR A 97 -5.40 1.79 -6.49
C TYR A 97 -4.00 1.62 -7.10
N LYS A 98 -3.63 2.52 -8.03
CA LYS A 98 -2.32 2.51 -8.71
C LYS A 98 -1.18 2.94 -7.80
N ALA A 99 -0.64 2.00 -6.99
CA ALA A 99 0.37 2.29 -5.98
C ALA A 99 1.67 2.85 -6.57
N ASN A 100 2.14 2.34 -7.72
CA ASN A 100 3.37 2.80 -8.33
C ASN A 100 3.23 4.25 -8.86
N ILE A 101 2.09 4.59 -9.47
CA ILE A 101 1.80 5.97 -9.88
C ILE A 101 1.72 6.93 -8.69
N ARG A 102 1.07 6.53 -7.60
CA ARG A 102 1.00 7.34 -6.36
C ARG A 102 2.39 7.55 -5.75
N ASN A 103 3.22 6.52 -5.76
CA ASN A 103 4.60 6.58 -5.29
C ASN A 103 5.45 7.51 -6.15
N LEU A 104 5.30 7.46 -7.48
CA LEU A 104 5.94 8.41 -8.39
C LEU A 104 5.52 9.86 -8.09
N LYS A 105 4.24 10.11 -7.79
CA LYS A 105 3.76 11.44 -7.40
C LYS A 105 4.42 11.94 -6.12
N LEU A 106 4.46 11.11 -5.08
CA LEU A 106 5.14 11.44 -3.81
C LEU A 106 6.64 11.74 -4.02
N LEU A 107 7.28 10.99 -4.91
CA LEU A 107 8.68 11.16 -5.26
C LEU A 107 8.92 12.49 -6.01
N LYS A 108 8.02 12.85 -6.95
CA LYS A 108 8.04 14.15 -7.65
C LYS A 108 7.86 15.30 -6.66
N GLU A 109 6.83 15.23 -5.80
CA GLU A 109 6.58 16.22 -4.75
C GLU A 109 7.79 16.37 -3.80
N HIS A 110 8.48 15.29 -3.48
CA HIS A 110 9.67 15.33 -2.65
C HIS A 110 10.85 16.03 -3.32
N TYR A 111 11.17 15.67 -4.57
CA TYR A 111 12.34 16.22 -5.26
C TYR A 111 12.13 17.61 -5.86
N GLN A 112 10.90 17.95 -6.26
CA GLN A 112 10.59 19.21 -6.93
C GLN A 112 10.06 20.26 -5.94
N GLU A 113 9.28 19.86 -4.95
CA GLU A 113 8.59 20.77 -4.04
C GLU A 113 9.14 20.73 -2.61
N GLY A 114 10.12 19.86 -2.33
CA GLY A 114 10.70 19.70 -0.99
C GLY A 114 9.71 19.13 0.04
N LYS A 115 8.61 18.53 -0.41
CA LYS A 115 7.58 17.94 0.45
C LYS A 115 8.01 16.59 1.00
N HIS A 116 7.27 16.10 2.00
CA HIS A 116 7.51 14.81 2.64
C HIS A 116 8.93 14.63 3.18
N THR A 117 9.62 15.70 3.59
CA THR A 117 10.94 15.63 4.24
C THR A 117 10.82 15.23 5.71
N GLY A 118 11.95 14.81 6.32
CA GLY A 118 12.03 14.48 7.74
C GLY A 118 11.82 13.01 8.11
N SER A 119 11.77 12.75 9.43
CA SER A 119 11.61 11.41 9.98
C SER A 119 10.18 10.90 9.83
N GLY A 120 10.05 9.64 9.45
CA GLY A 120 8.78 8.94 9.33
C GLY A 120 8.28 8.33 10.64
N PHE A 121 9.05 8.44 11.72
CA PHE A 121 8.78 7.79 13.00
C PHE A 121 7.40 8.15 13.60
N GLY A 122 6.98 9.40 13.46
CA GLY A 122 5.64 9.82 13.91
C GLY A 122 4.52 9.08 13.19
N ILE A 123 4.67 8.79 11.89
CA ILE A 123 3.68 8.02 11.13
C ILE A 123 3.61 6.58 11.66
N ILE A 124 4.76 5.96 11.96
CA ILE A 124 4.79 4.60 12.52
C ILE A 124 4.10 4.57 13.88
N ILE A 125 4.42 5.51 14.77
CA ILE A 125 3.78 5.59 16.09
C ILE A 125 2.28 5.77 15.95
N THR A 126 1.82 6.66 15.07
CA THR A 126 0.38 6.88 14.86
C THR A 126 -0.31 5.62 14.35
N ILE A 127 0.29 4.92 13.37
CA ILE A 127 -0.26 3.65 12.87
C ILE A 127 -0.30 2.61 13.99
N LEU A 128 0.77 2.47 14.77
CA LEU A 128 0.85 1.52 15.86
C LEU A 128 -0.21 1.82 16.94
N ALA A 129 -0.36 3.09 17.31
CA ALA A 129 -1.36 3.52 18.30
C ALA A 129 -2.79 3.22 17.83
N ILE A 130 -3.11 3.52 16.57
CA ILE A 130 -4.42 3.21 15.99
C ILE A 130 -4.66 1.70 15.95
N THR A 131 -3.67 0.91 15.53
CA THR A 131 -3.77 -0.55 15.48
C THR A 131 -4.00 -1.14 16.86
N LEU A 132 -3.26 -0.70 17.88
CA LEU A 132 -3.43 -1.15 19.27
C LEU A 132 -4.81 -0.76 19.82
N LEU A 133 -5.30 0.45 19.50
CA LEU A 133 -6.64 0.89 19.88
C LEU A 133 -7.72 -0.02 19.29
N LEU A 134 -7.64 -0.32 17.99
CA LEU A 134 -8.59 -1.20 17.31
C LEU A 134 -8.59 -2.61 17.88
N ILE A 135 -7.40 -3.17 18.18
CA ILE A 135 -7.27 -4.48 18.83
C ILE A 135 -7.92 -4.44 20.22
N GLY A 136 -7.64 -3.40 21.02
CA GLY A 136 -8.24 -3.25 22.35
C GLY A 136 -9.76 -3.19 22.31
N LEU A 137 -10.33 -2.42 21.38
CA LEU A 137 -11.78 -2.32 21.19
C LEU A 137 -12.39 -3.66 20.75
N LEU A 138 -11.72 -4.38 19.86
CA LEU A 138 -12.17 -5.70 19.41
C LEU A 138 -12.16 -6.72 20.55
N VAL A 139 -11.09 -6.80 21.33
CA VAL A 139 -10.98 -7.68 22.51
C VAL A 139 -12.06 -7.34 23.54
N TYR A 140 -12.24 -6.06 23.83
CA TYR A 140 -13.30 -5.61 24.75
C TYR A 140 -14.69 -6.03 24.26
N GLY A 141 -14.99 -5.82 22.98
CA GLY A 141 -16.26 -6.22 22.39
C GLY A 141 -16.51 -7.73 22.48
N VAL A 142 -15.49 -8.56 22.24
CA VAL A 142 -15.58 -10.02 22.37
C VAL A 142 -15.83 -10.44 23.82
N VAL A 143 -15.11 -9.87 24.78
CA VAL A 143 -15.31 -10.18 26.21
C VAL A 143 -16.70 -9.76 26.66
N ALA A 144 -17.17 -8.58 26.26
CA ALA A 144 -18.51 -8.10 26.58
C ALA A 144 -19.59 -9.03 26.00
N LEU A 145 -19.42 -9.49 24.76
CA LEU A 145 -20.32 -10.43 24.12
C LEU A 145 -20.37 -11.77 24.85
N ILE A 146 -19.21 -12.31 25.24
CA ILE A 146 -19.11 -13.57 25.99
C ILE A 146 -19.83 -13.43 27.35
N SER A 147 -19.57 -12.34 28.08
CA SER A 147 -20.21 -12.09 29.36
C SER A 147 -21.74 -12.01 29.24
N LEU A 148 -22.26 -11.35 28.20
CA LEU A 148 -23.70 -11.29 27.93
C LEU A 148 -24.32 -12.67 27.64
N LEU A 149 -23.60 -13.52 26.90
CA LEU A 149 -24.04 -14.88 26.62
C LEU A 149 -24.11 -15.73 27.89
N PHE A 150 -23.10 -15.65 28.76
CA PHE A 150 -23.12 -16.34 30.06
C PHE A 150 -24.29 -15.90 30.92
N SER A 151 -24.52 -14.59 31.06
CA SER A 151 -25.68 -14.08 31.82
C SER A 151 -27.02 -14.54 31.27
N SER A 152 -27.14 -14.70 29.95
CA SER A 152 -28.36 -15.18 29.30
C SER A 152 -28.59 -16.68 29.56
N LEU A 153 -27.53 -17.50 29.58
CA LEU A 153 -27.62 -18.93 29.91
C LEU A 153 -28.02 -19.16 31.37
N ASP A 154 -27.44 -18.39 32.29
CA ASP A 154 -27.77 -18.47 33.71
C ASP A 154 -29.25 -18.13 33.95
N SER A 155 -29.80 -17.18 33.19
CA SER A 155 -31.22 -16.80 33.29
C SER A 155 -32.21 -17.84 32.76
N LEU A 156 -31.77 -18.77 31.91
CA LEU A 156 -32.59 -19.85 31.35
C LEU A 156 -32.53 -21.14 32.18
N ASN A 157 -31.53 -21.27 33.04
CA ASN A 157 -31.37 -22.40 33.98
C ASN A 157 -32.08 -22.17 35.33
N MET A 158 -32.79 -21.05 35.49
CA MET A 158 -33.61 -20.70 36.65
C MET A 158 -35.10 -20.85 36.38
#